data_AF-A0A847HKB9-F1
#
_entry.id   AF-A0A847HKB9-F1
#
_cell.length_a   1.000
_cell.length_b   1.000
_cell.length_c   1.000
_cell.angle_alpha   90.00
_cell.angle_beta   90.00
_cell.angle_gamma   90.00
#
_symmetry.space_group_name_H-M   'P 1'
#
loop_
_entity.id
_entity.type
_entity.pdbx_description
1 polymer ?
#
loop_
_entity_poly.entity_id
_entity_poly.type
_entity_poly.pdbx_seq_one_letter_code
_entity_poly.pdbx_strand_id
1 'polypeptide(L)'
;MEKHTRKHYLILPSYQIRLVAFMSLVVFVGSILHGYFLYQITSKNIQEGFLSAHNRLRSTWEILKPAIIVTNSLSFLLITVFLLIITVFISHRLIGPMFKVAGHLRRLSSGKLAESSLRLREGDEGQVLCEAVNELQDKYRQRFIRLRKLRTAIDQEQLGSSQIAAQIEDILNEIEIGNENS
;
A
#
# COMPACT_ATOMS: atom_id res chain seq x y z
N MET A 1 12.70 -0.93 -33.30
CA MET A 1 11.33 -0.76 -32.80
C MET A 1 11.42 -0.22 -31.38
N GLU A 2 11.14 1.08 -31.19
CA GLU A 2 11.09 1.66 -29.84
C GLU A 2 9.95 1.00 -29.05
N LYS A 3 10.33 0.39 -27.92
CA LYS A 3 9.42 -0.31 -27.03
C LYS A 3 8.71 0.75 -26.17
N HIS A 4 7.54 1.21 -26.59
CA HIS A 4 6.69 2.06 -25.77
C HIS A 4 6.32 1.31 -24.48
N THR A 5 7.03 1.62 -23.39
CA THR A 5 6.65 1.19 -22.05
C THR A 5 5.37 1.92 -21.67
N ARG A 6 4.23 1.24 -21.78
CA ARG A 6 2.96 1.74 -21.24
C ARG A 6 3.14 1.91 -19.74
N LYS A 7 3.27 3.15 -19.28
CA LYS A 7 3.34 3.48 -17.85
C LYS A 7 1.98 3.19 -17.22
N HIS A 8 1.83 2.01 -16.63
CA HIS A 8 0.64 1.67 -15.85
C HIS A 8 0.73 2.38 -14.50
N TYR A 9 0.27 3.64 -14.43
CA TYR A 9 0.33 4.45 -13.20
C TYR A 9 -0.51 3.86 -12.04
N LEU A 10 -1.45 2.96 -12.33
CA LEU A 10 -2.29 2.29 -11.35
C LEU A 10 -1.89 0.82 -11.24
N ILE A 11 -1.07 0.49 -10.23
CA ILE A 11 -0.64 -0.89 -9.95
C ILE A 11 -1.69 -1.62 -9.08
N LEU A 12 -2.42 -0.85 -8.24
CA LEU A 12 -3.58 -1.31 -7.45
C LEU A 12 -4.74 -0.29 -7.56
N PRO A 13 -5.42 -0.20 -8.73
CA PRO A 13 -6.43 0.82 -9.01
C PRO A 13 -7.57 0.82 -7.98
N SER A 14 -8.02 -0.36 -7.55
CA SER A 14 -9.12 -0.51 -6.60
C SER A 14 -8.81 0.06 -5.21
N TYR A 15 -7.56 -0.04 -4.76
CA TYR A 15 -7.11 0.57 -3.51
C TYR A 15 -6.97 2.07 -3.66
N GLN A 16 -6.25 2.50 -4.70
CA GLN A 16 -5.93 3.90 -4.95
C GLN A 16 -7.20 4.74 -5.13
N ILE A 17 -8.18 4.25 -5.90
CA ILE A 17 -9.46 4.94 -6.10
C ILE A 17 -10.23 5.02 -4.79
N ARG A 18 -10.31 3.93 -4.01
CA ARG A 18 -11.04 3.91 -2.74
C ARG A 18 -10.41 4.86 -1.71
N LEU A 19 -9.08 4.89 -1.65
CA LEU A 19 -8.33 5.80 -0.79
C LEU A 19 -8.52 7.26 -1.21
N VAL A 20 -8.31 7.58 -2.48
CA VAL A 20 -8.47 8.95 -2.99
C VAL A 20 -9.91 9.42 -2.83
N ALA A 21 -10.90 8.62 -3.21
CA ALA A 21 -12.31 8.96 -3.04
C ALA A 21 -12.66 9.22 -1.57
N PHE A 22 -12.16 8.39 -0.66
CA PHE A 22 -12.37 8.60 0.77
C PHE A 22 -11.68 9.87 1.30
N MET A 23 -10.44 10.13 0.90
CA MET A 23 -9.72 11.37 1.24
C MET A 23 -10.44 12.61 0.72
N SER A 24 -10.89 12.58 -0.54
CA SER A 24 -11.67 13.65 -1.15
C SER A 24 -13.00 13.88 -0.42
N LEU A 25 -13.69 12.81 -0.02
CA LEU A 25 -14.94 12.91 0.75
C LEU A 25 -14.70 13.57 2.12
N VAL A 26 -13.63 13.18 2.81
CA VAL A 26 -13.25 13.76 4.11
C VAL A 26 -12.96 15.25 3.99
N VAL A 27 -12.16 15.65 2.99
CA VAL A 27 -11.86 17.06 2.73
C VAL A 27 -13.14 17.83 2.38
N PHE A 28 -13.99 17.26 1.53
CA PHE A 28 -15.26 17.87 1.13
C PHE A 28 -16.19 18.13 2.32
N VAL A 29 -16.41 17.13 3.18
CA VAL A 29 -17.21 17.28 4.40
C VAL A 29 -16.56 18.29 5.36
N GLY A 30 -15.24 18.24 5.51
CA GLY A 30 -14.48 19.22 6.30
C GLY A 30 -14.65 20.66 5.81
N SER A 31 -14.68 20.88 4.49
CA SER A 31 -14.93 22.19 3.89
C SER A 31 -16.34 22.71 4.17
N ILE A 32 -17.36 21.83 4.11
CA ILE A 32 -18.74 22.20 4.46
C ILE A 32 -18.83 22.61 5.94
N LEU A 33 -18.26 21.80 6.83
CA LEU A 33 -18.22 22.10 8.27
C LEU A 33 -17.47 23.40 8.57
N HIS A 34 -16.34 23.63 7.90
CA HIS A 34 -15.59 24.88 8.00
C HIS A 34 -16.46 26.08 7.60
N GLY A 35 -17.14 26.01 6.45
CA GLY A 35 -18.05 27.07 6.01
C GLY A 35 -19.17 27.34 7.00
N TYR A 36 -19.75 26.29 7.59
CA TYR A 36 -20.78 26.41 8.63
C TYR A 36 -20.26 27.13 9.89
N PHE A 37 -19.09 26.74 10.41
CA PHE A 37 -18.50 27.38 11.58
C PHE A 37 -18.08 28.83 11.31
N LEU A 38 -17.54 29.11 10.13
CA LEU A 38 -17.20 30.46 9.71
C LEU A 38 -18.44 31.35 9.65
N TYR A 39 -19.55 30.84 9.10
CA TYR A 39 -20.81 31.57 9.08
C TYR A 39 -21.32 31.88 10.50
N GLN A 40 -21.34 30.88 11.39
CA GLN A 40 -21.80 31.05 12.77
C GLN A 40 -20.98 32.09 13.54
N ILE A 41 -19.65 32.02 13.47
CA ILE A 41 -18.75 32.93 14.20
C ILE A 41 -18.80 34.34 13.58
N THR A 42 -18.77 34.43 12.25
CA THR A 42 -18.90 35.70 11.54
C THR A 42 -20.21 36.40 11.86
N SER A 43 -21.34 35.68 11.84
CA SER A 43 -22.66 36.25 12.12
C SER A 43 -22.74 36.85 13.53
N LYS A 44 -22.17 36.16 14.54
CA LYS A 44 -22.08 36.67 15.92
C LYS A 44 -21.22 37.92 16.01
N ASN A 45 -20.02 37.89 15.41
CA ASN A 45 -19.11 39.02 15.44
C ASN A 45 -19.69 40.24 14.72
N ILE A 46 -20.41 40.05 13.60
CA ILE A 46 -21.10 41.13 12.89
C ILE A 46 -22.21 41.72 13.77
N GLN A 47 -23.04 40.88 14.40
CA GLN A 47 -24.13 41.36 15.27
C GLN A 47 -23.60 42.18 16.46
N GLU A 48 -22.58 41.69 17.15
CA GLU A 48 -21.92 42.41 18.25
C GLU A 48 -21.25 43.70 17.77
N GLY A 49 -20.62 43.66 16.59
CA GLY A 49 -20.02 44.82 15.93
C GLY A 49 -21.05 45.91 15.62
N PHE A 50 -22.21 45.55 15.08
CA PHE A 50 -23.31 46.48 14.79
C PHE A 50 -23.89 47.13 16.05
N LEU A 51 -24.09 46.35 17.12
CA LEU A 51 -24.57 46.86 18.40
C LEU A 51 -23.57 47.85 19.03
N SER A 52 -22.27 47.60 18.86
CA SER A 52 -21.19 48.43 19.39
C SER A 52 -20.88 49.66 18.52
N ALA A 53 -21.19 49.58 17.21
CA ALA A 53 -20.85 50.60 16.22
C ALA A 53 -21.62 51.92 16.40
N HIS A 54 -22.73 51.92 17.15
CA HIS A 54 -23.40 53.16 17.57
C HIS A 54 -22.46 54.10 18.35
N ASN A 55 -21.36 53.59 18.94
CA ASN A 55 -20.39 54.40 19.70
C ASN A 55 -18.97 54.46 19.10
N ARG A 56 -18.60 53.62 18.11
CA ARG A 56 -17.27 53.67 17.43
C ARG A 56 -17.35 53.07 16.02
N LEU A 57 -16.94 53.83 15.00
CA LEU A 57 -16.86 53.36 13.61
C LEU A 57 -15.69 52.36 13.45
N ARG A 58 -15.98 51.05 13.57
CA ARG A 58 -15.01 49.99 13.24
C ARG A 58 -15.13 49.60 11.77
N SER A 59 -14.01 49.32 11.11
CA SER A 59 -14.04 48.79 9.74
C SER A 59 -14.52 47.33 9.73
N THR A 60 -15.18 46.92 8.64
CA THR A 60 -15.65 45.53 8.45
C THR A 60 -14.53 44.51 8.62
N TRP A 61 -13.31 44.86 8.20
CA TRP A 61 -12.13 44.01 8.33
C TRP A 61 -11.73 43.75 9.78
N GLU A 62 -11.80 44.77 10.66
CA GLU A 62 -11.48 44.62 12.09
C GLU A 62 -12.46 43.70 12.82
N ILE A 63 -13.70 43.63 12.37
CA ILE A 63 -14.74 42.75 12.93
C ILE A 63 -14.54 41.30 12.43
N LEU A 64 -14.16 41.13 11.16
CA LEU A 64 -14.12 39.83 10.50
C LEU A 64 -12.78 39.08 10.66
N LYS A 65 -11.65 39.80 10.69
CA LYS A 65 -10.31 39.22 10.80
C LYS A 65 -10.16 38.19 11.95
N PRO A 66 -10.60 38.46 13.20
CA PRO A 66 -10.47 37.47 14.27
C PRO A 66 -11.32 36.21 14.00
N ALA A 67 -12.53 36.36 13.43
CA ALA A 67 -13.36 35.21 13.04
C ALA A 67 -12.62 34.32 12.04
N ILE A 68 -12.06 34.92 10.98
CA ILE A 68 -11.34 34.20 9.92
C ILE A 68 -10.11 33.49 10.48
N ILE A 69 -9.29 34.18 11.28
CA ILE A 69 -8.06 33.58 11.84
C ILE A 69 -8.39 32.39 12.74
N VAL A 70 -9.36 32.56 13.65
CA VAL A 70 -9.76 31.50 14.59
C VAL A 70 -10.35 30.31 13.85
N THR A 71 -11.30 30.55 12.93
CA THR A 71 -11.97 29.48 12.17
C THR A 71 -11.01 28.74 11.26
N ASN A 72 -10.13 29.43 10.53
CA ASN A 72 -9.13 28.81 9.67
C ASN A 72 -8.12 27.99 10.48
N SER A 73 -7.60 28.55 11.57
CA SER A 73 -6.61 27.85 12.41
C SER A 73 -7.20 26.60 13.03
N LEU A 74 -8.42 26.71 13.58
CA LEU A 74 -9.12 25.58 14.18
C LEU A 74 -9.47 24.51 13.14
N SER A 75 -9.98 24.91 11.98
CA SER A 75 -10.37 23.97 10.93
C SER A 75 -9.16 23.27 10.33
N PHE A 76 -8.06 23.99 10.10
CA PHE A 76 -6.80 23.41 9.65
C PHE A 76 -6.28 22.36 10.64
N LEU A 77 -6.29 22.69 11.95
CA LEU A 77 -5.87 21.75 12.99
C LEU A 77 -6.75 20.50 13.00
N LEU A 78 -8.08 20.66 13.00
CA LEU A 78 -9.02 19.55 13.04
C LEU A 78 -8.91 18.65 11.80
N ILE A 79 -8.86 19.23 10.60
CA ILE A 79 -8.72 18.48 9.35
C ILE A 79 -7.38 17.74 9.32
N THR A 80 -6.29 18.39 9.74
CA THR A 80 -4.96 17.77 9.78
C THR A 80 -4.92 16.58 10.73
N VAL A 81 -5.43 16.74 11.95
CA VAL A 81 -5.50 15.66 12.94
C VAL A 81 -6.35 14.50 12.41
N PHE A 82 -7.50 14.80 11.83
CA PHE A 82 -8.39 13.78 11.28
C PHE A 82 -7.77 13.03 10.10
N LEU A 83 -7.13 13.74 9.16
CA LEU A 83 -6.40 13.14 8.05
C LEU A 83 -5.25 12.26 8.53
N LEU A 84 -4.51 12.69 9.55
CA LEU A 84 -3.42 11.90 10.14
C LEU A 84 -3.97 10.59 10.72
N ILE A 85 -5.00 10.67 11.56
CA ILE A 85 -5.64 9.49 12.16
C ILE A 85 -6.08 8.51 11.08
N ILE A 86 -6.83 8.99 10.09
CA ILE A 86 -7.31 8.14 9.00
C ILE A 86 -6.15 7.50 8.23
N THR A 87 -5.14 8.29 7.88
CA THR A 87 -4.01 7.80 7.09
C THR A 87 -3.28 6.67 7.83
N VAL A 88 -3.10 6.81 9.15
CA VAL A 88 -2.55 5.74 10.00
C VAL A 88 -3.44 4.50 9.97
N PHE A 89 -4.75 4.65 10.16
CA PHE A 89 -5.68 3.52 10.13
C PHE A 89 -5.69 2.79 8.79
N ILE A 90 -5.69 3.51 7.67
CA ILE A 90 -5.67 2.89 6.35
C ILE A 90 -4.31 2.22 6.09
N SER A 91 -3.20 2.84 6.53
CA SER A 91 -1.85 2.28 6.38
C SER A 91 -1.69 0.91 7.05
N HIS A 92 -2.41 0.64 8.15
CA HIS A 92 -2.37 -0.68 8.79
C HIS A 92 -2.83 -1.83 7.89
N ARG A 93 -3.74 -1.59 6.93
CA ARG A 93 -4.19 -2.61 5.96
C ARG A 93 -3.13 -2.93 4.91
N LEU A 94 -2.09 -2.11 4.78
CA LEU A 94 -0.94 -2.34 3.90
C LEU A 94 0.26 -2.91 4.67
N ILE A 95 0.62 -2.29 5.80
CA ILE A 95 1.83 -2.62 6.54
C ILE A 95 1.82 -4.07 7.04
N GLY A 96 0.73 -4.51 7.69
CA GLY A 96 0.64 -5.86 8.26
C GLY A 96 0.89 -6.97 7.22
N PRO A 97 0.17 -6.96 6.09
CA PRO A 97 0.41 -7.88 4.98
C PRO A 97 1.84 -7.87 4.44
N MET A 98 2.45 -6.68 4.28
CA MET A 98 3.83 -6.57 3.78
C MET A 98 4.85 -7.18 4.73
N PHE A 99 4.71 -6.97 6.04
CA PHE A 99 5.58 -7.61 7.03
C PHE A 99 5.41 -9.14 7.03
N LYS A 100 4.18 -9.63 6.83
CA LYS A 100 3.91 -11.07 6.73
C LYS A 100 4.55 -11.68 5.48
N VAL A 101 4.45 -11.01 4.32
CA VAL A 101 5.13 -11.41 3.08
C VAL A 101 6.65 -11.43 3.27
N ALA A 102 7.23 -10.36 3.79
CA ALA A 102 8.68 -10.27 4.03
C ALA A 102 9.18 -11.38 4.97
N GLY A 103 8.43 -11.66 6.04
CA GLY A 103 8.74 -12.75 6.96
C GLY A 103 8.67 -14.12 6.29
N HIS A 104 7.72 -14.33 5.37
CA HIS A 104 7.60 -15.59 4.61
C HIS A 104 8.75 -15.75 3.60
N LEU A 105 9.10 -14.69 2.87
CA LEU A 105 10.25 -14.68 1.96
C LEU A 105 11.57 -15.01 2.67
N ARG A 106 11.79 -14.49 3.89
CA ARG A 106 12.97 -14.84 4.71
C ARG A 106 13.01 -16.34 5.10
N ARG A 107 11.84 -16.96 5.28
CA ARG A 107 11.76 -18.40 5.56
C ARG A 107 12.02 -19.23 4.30
N LEU A 108 11.46 -18.83 3.16
CA LEU A 108 11.80 -19.41 1.87
C LEU A 108 13.30 -19.33 1.58
N SER A 109 13.91 -18.17 1.78
CA SER A 109 15.34 -17.96 1.51
C SER A 109 16.26 -18.74 2.45
N SER A 110 15.76 -19.17 3.62
CA SER A 110 16.48 -20.06 4.54
C SER A 110 16.21 -21.56 4.27
N GLY A 111 15.59 -21.89 3.14
CA GLY A 111 15.36 -23.27 2.69
C GLY A 111 14.08 -23.93 3.22
N LYS A 112 13.21 -23.19 3.95
CA LYS A 112 11.97 -23.73 4.53
C LYS A 112 10.82 -23.78 3.51
N LEU A 113 10.98 -24.57 2.45
CA LEU A 113 10.01 -24.68 1.35
C LEU A 113 8.82 -25.60 1.63
N ALA A 114 8.91 -26.44 2.68
CA ALA A 114 7.85 -27.37 3.05
C ALA A 114 6.70 -26.73 3.86
N GLU A 115 6.84 -25.46 4.24
CA GLU A 115 5.80 -24.73 4.97
C GLU A 115 4.53 -24.53 4.13
N SER A 116 3.40 -24.32 4.82
CA SER A 116 2.14 -23.95 4.18
C SER A 116 2.27 -22.65 3.37
N SER A 117 1.54 -22.57 2.26
CA SER A 117 1.40 -21.37 1.43
C SER A 117 1.09 -20.12 2.28
N LEU A 118 1.66 -18.99 1.93
CA LEU A 118 1.30 -17.70 2.49
C LEU A 118 -0.19 -17.41 2.23
N ARG A 119 -0.89 -16.90 3.25
CA ARG A 119 -2.28 -16.44 3.15
C ARG A 119 -2.42 -15.07 3.81
N LEU A 120 -3.00 -14.11 3.11
CA LEU A 120 -3.40 -12.80 3.64
C LEU A 120 -4.90 -12.79 3.96
N ARG A 121 -5.37 -11.84 4.77
CA ARG A 121 -6.79 -11.73 5.11
C ARG A 121 -7.57 -11.25 3.87
N GLU A 122 -8.83 -11.63 3.81
CA GLU A 122 -9.72 -11.16 2.75
C GLU A 122 -9.82 -9.62 2.80
N GLY A 123 -9.61 -8.97 1.66
CA GLY A 123 -9.57 -7.51 1.55
C GLY A 123 -8.25 -6.84 1.98
N ASP A 124 -7.19 -7.59 2.28
CA ASP A 124 -5.83 -7.04 2.33
C ASP A 124 -5.34 -6.71 0.91
N GLU A 125 -4.62 -5.59 0.74
CA GLU A 125 -4.20 -5.14 -0.60
C GLU A 125 -3.03 -5.95 -1.18
N GLY A 126 -2.39 -6.80 -0.37
CA GLY A 126 -1.22 -7.59 -0.77
C GLY A 126 -1.51 -8.92 -1.48
N GLN A 127 -2.77 -9.22 -1.84
CA GLN A 127 -3.16 -10.55 -2.36
C GLN A 127 -2.39 -10.94 -3.63
N VAL A 128 -2.26 -10.03 -4.59
CA VAL A 128 -1.49 -10.28 -5.82
C VAL A 128 -0.03 -10.65 -5.51
N LEU A 129 0.60 -9.94 -4.57
CA LEU A 129 1.96 -10.27 -4.13
C LEU A 129 2.01 -11.61 -3.40
N CYS A 130 1.00 -11.93 -2.59
CA CYS A 130 0.89 -13.22 -1.91
C CYS A 130 0.80 -14.38 -2.91
N GLU A 131 -0.01 -14.24 -3.96
CA GLU A 131 -0.11 -15.23 -5.04
C GLU A 131 1.23 -15.44 -5.75
N ALA A 132 1.91 -14.35 -6.12
CA ALA A 132 3.22 -14.41 -6.77
C ALA A 132 4.29 -15.10 -5.88
N VAL A 133 4.27 -14.84 -4.57
CA VAL A 133 5.18 -15.48 -3.61
C VAL A 133 4.87 -16.98 -3.44
N ASN A 134 3.59 -17.35 -3.44
CA ASN A 134 3.19 -18.76 -3.40
C ASN A 134 3.62 -19.49 -4.68
N GLU A 135 3.45 -18.87 -5.86
CA GLU A 135 3.90 -19.45 -7.12
C GLU A 135 5.43 -19.65 -7.12
N LEU A 136 6.19 -18.68 -6.59
CA LEU A 136 7.64 -18.80 -6.39
C LEU A 136 7.99 -19.98 -5.47
N GLN A 137 7.30 -20.10 -4.32
CA GLN A 137 7.50 -21.19 -3.38
C GLN A 137 7.29 -22.55 -4.06
N ASP A 138 6.19 -22.68 -4.80
CA ASP A 138 5.81 -23.94 -5.44
C ASP A 138 6.79 -24.33 -6.54
N LYS A 139 7.21 -23.39 -7.40
CA LYS A 139 8.22 -23.67 -8.43
C LYS A 139 9.54 -24.12 -7.84
N TYR A 140 10.03 -23.43 -6.81
CA TYR A 140 11.26 -23.83 -6.12
C TYR A 140 11.12 -25.20 -5.44
N ARG A 141 10.02 -25.42 -4.71
CA ARG A 141 9.76 -26.70 -4.08
C ARG A 141 9.73 -27.85 -5.09
N GLN A 142 9.08 -27.67 -6.23
CA GLN A 142 9.03 -28.67 -7.30
C GLN A 142 10.43 -28.98 -7.84
N ARG A 143 11.25 -27.96 -8.12
CA ARG A 143 12.63 -28.13 -8.59
C ARG A 143 13.49 -28.92 -7.60
N PHE A 144 13.45 -28.57 -6.31
CA PHE A 144 14.20 -29.30 -5.28
C PHE A 144 13.69 -30.74 -5.08
N ILE A 145 12.39 -30.99 -5.25
CA ILE A 145 11.84 -32.36 -5.24
C ILE A 145 12.37 -33.17 -6.42
N ARG A 146 12.43 -32.60 -7.63
CA ARG A 146 13.00 -33.29 -8.80
C ARG A 146 14.47 -33.63 -8.58
N LEU A 147 15.27 -32.68 -8.07
CA LEU A 147 16.67 -32.91 -7.70
C LEU A 147 16.81 -34.03 -6.66
N ARG A 148 15.95 -34.05 -5.64
CA ARG A 148 15.96 -35.13 -4.63
C ARG A 148 15.62 -36.49 -5.23
N LYS A 149 14.62 -36.56 -6.13
CA LYS A 149 14.25 -37.79 -6.84
C LYS A 149 15.39 -38.30 -7.73
N LEU A 150 16.04 -37.40 -8.47
CA LEU A 150 17.21 -37.72 -9.30
C LEU A 150 18.33 -38.30 -8.44
N ARG A 151 18.66 -37.65 -7.30
CA ARG A 151 19.65 -38.18 -6.35
C ARG A 151 19.30 -39.60 -5.88
N THR A 152 18.05 -39.84 -5.49
CA THR A 152 17.62 -41.18 -5.06
C THR A 152 17.70 -42.22 -6.18
N ALA A 153 17.39 -41.84 -7.42
CA ALA A 153 17.51 -42.74 -8.57
C ALA A 153 18.97 -43.07 -8.92
N ILE A 154 19.90 -42.14 -8.69
CA ILE A 154 21.35 -42.37 -8.79
C ILE A 154 21.81 -43.34 -7.69
N ASP A 155 21.41 -43.10 -6.44
CA ASP A 155 21.77 -43.96 -5.30
C ASP A 155 21.25 -45.42 -5.47
N GLN A 156 20.18 -45.60 -6.24
CA GLN A 156 19.58 -46.90 -6.55
C GLN A 156 20.07 -47.52 -7.87
N GLU A 157 21.07 -46.92 -8.53
CA GLU A 157 21.60 -47.36 -9.83
C GLU A 157 20.52 -47.53 -10.93
N GLN A 158 19.41 -46.80 -10.83
CA GLN A 158 18.26 -46.91 -11.74
C GLN A 158 18.43 -46.13 -13.05
N LEU A 159 19.44 -45.27 -13.14
CA LEU A 159 19.66 -44.38 -14.29
C LEU A 159 21.08 -44.54 -14.83
N GLY A 160 21.20 -44.67 -16.15
CA GLY A 160 22.49 -44.61 -16.83
C GLY A 160 23.05 -43.19 -16.89
N SER A 161 24.37 -43.04 -17.07
CA SER A 161 25.05 -41.73 -17.11
C SER A 161 24.46 -40.74 -18.12
N SER A 162 23.99 -41.24 -19.28
CA SER A 162 23.31 -40.41 -20.30
C SER A 162 21.95 -39.88 -19.84
N GLN A 163 21.17 -40.67 -19.09
CA GLN A 163 19.88 -40.25 -18.55
C GLN A 163 20.04 -39.24 -17.41
N ILE A 164 21.11 -39.38 -16.61
CA ILE A 164 21.45 -38.42 -15.55
C ILE A 164 21.80 -37.07 -16.17
N ALA A 165 22.68 -37.06 -17.20
CA ALA A 165 23.06 -35.84 -17.90
C ALA A 165 21.83 -35.13 -18.49
N ALA A 166 20.94 -35.88 -19.16
CA ALA A 166 19.72 -35.32 -19.74
C ALA A 166 18.78 -34.70 -18.68
N GLN A 167 18.59 -35.35 -17.52
CA GLN A 167 17.74 -34.80 -16.45
C GLN A 167 18.35 -33.56 -15.77
N ILE A 168 19.68 -33.52 -15.63
CA ILE A 168 20.37 -32.33 -15.11
C ILE A 168 20.21 -31.17 -16.10
N GLU A 169 20.41 -31.41 -17.39
CA GLU A 169 20.26 -30.40 -18.44
C GLU A 169 18.82 -29.87 -18.52
N ASP A 170 17.80 -30.73 -18.40
CA ASP A 170 16.39 -30.34 -18.30
C ASP A 170 16.14 -29.39 -17.11
N ILE A 171 16.65 -29.72 -15.92
CA ILE A 171 16.51 -28.87 -14.73
C ILE A 171 17.24 -27.54 -14.90
N LEU A 172 18.43 -27.54 -15.50
CA LEU A 172 19.21 -26.33 -15.74
C LEU A 172 18.58 -25.41 -16.79
N ASN A 173 17.95 -25.97 -17.82
CA ASN A 173 17.22 -25.18 -18.83
C ASN A 173 16.05 -24.39 -18.26
N GLU A 174 15.50 -24.80 -17.11
CA GLU A 174 14.49 -24.01 -16.38
C GLU A 174 15.07 -22.83 -15.58
N ILE A 175 16.40 -22.74 -15.46
CA ILE A 175 17.10 -21.76 -14.62
C ILE A 175 18.01 -20.91 -15.51
N GLU A 176 17.59 -19.68 -15.77
CA GLU A 176 18.47 -18.67 -16.35
C GLU A 176 19.45 -18.19 -15.28
N ILE A 177 20.63 -18.82 -15.22
CA ILE A 177 21.77 -18.32 -14.45
C ILE A 177 22.53 -17.41 -15.40
N GLY A 178 22.60 -16.11 -15.10
CA GLY A 178 23.44 -15.19 -15.88
C GLY A 178 24.87 -15.76 -15.95
N ASN A 179 25.44 -15.84 -17.15
CA ASN A 179 26.78 -16.38 -17.37
C ASN A 179 27.77 -15.78 -16.35
N GLU A 180 28.49 -16.63 -15.61
CA GLU A 180 29.53 -16.22 -14.65
C GLU A 180 30.77 -15.57 -15.30
N ASN A 181 30.72 -15.25 -16.59
CA ASN A 181 31.78 -14.55 -17.32
C ASN A 181 31.39 -13.08 -17.55
N SER A 182 31.53 -12.24 -16.52
CA SER A 182 31.68 -10.77 -16.61
C SER A 182 32.49 -10.26 -15.42
#